data_AF-A0A3D4U8C9-F1
#
_entry.id   AF-A0A3D4U8C9-F1
#
_cell.length_a   1.000
_cell.length_b   1.000
_cell.length_c   1.000
_cell.angle_alpha   90.00
_cell.angle_beta   90.00
_cell.angle_gamma   90.00
#
_symmetry.space_group_name_H-M   'P 1'
#
loop_
_entity.id
_entity.type
_entity.pdbx_description
1 polymer ?
#
loop_
_entity_poly.entity_id
_entity_poly.type
_entity_poly.pdbx_seq_one_letter_code
_entity_poly.pdbx_strand_id
1 'polypeptide(L)' 'MAASTPNVDPSEIAKFEALASRWWDPHSEFKPLHDINPLR' A
#
# COMPACT_ATOMS: atom_id res chain seq x y z
N MET A 1 -20.51 18.06 -20.06
CA MET A 1 -19.80 16.88 -19.52
C MET A 1 -18.94 17.38 -18.37
N ALA A 2 -19.28 17.07 -17.11
CA ALA A 2 -18.41 17.42 -15.98
C ALA A 2 -17.18 16.51 -16.03
N ALA A 3 -15.97 17.08 -15.97
CA ALA A 3 -14.75 16.30 -15.83
C ALA A 3 -14.77 15.63 -14.45
N SER A 4 -14.58 14.31 -14.41
CA SER A 4 -14.42 13.58 -13.16
C SER A 4 -13.04 13.92 -12.58
N THR A 5 -13.01 14.54 -11.41
CA THR A 5 -11.79 14.61 -10.63
C THR A 5 -11.42 13.18 -10.22
N PRO A 6 -10.21 12.70 -10.53
CA PRO A 6 -9.80 11.37 -10.11
C PRO A 6 -9.81 11.31 -8.57
N ASN A 7 -10.51 10.31 -8.02
CA ASN A 7 -10.57 10.07 -6.58
C ASN A 7 -9.27 9.40 -6.11
N VAL A 8 -8.19 10.16 -6.14
CA VAL A 8 -6.84 9.71 -5.85
C VAL A 8 -6.08 10.79 -5.09
N ASP A 9 -5.34 10.39 -4.05
CA ASP A 9 -4.40 11.24 -3.33
C ASP A 9 -2.96 10.84 -3.70
N PRO A 10 -2.20 11.67 -4.42
CA PRO A 10 -0.81 11.38 -4.77
C PRO A 10 0.11 11.20 -3.56
N SER A 11 -0.21 11.84 -2.42
CA SER A 11 0.60 11.73 -1.21
C SER A 11 0.46 10.36 -0.55
N GLU A 12 -0.71 9.73 -0.64
CA GLU A 12 -0.91 8.36 -0.17
C GLU A 12 -0.15 7.38 -1.06
N ILE A 13 -0.20 7.55 -2.39
CA ILE A 13 0.59 6.72 -3.33
C ILE A 13 2.08 6.79 -2.99
N ALA A 14 2.63 8.00 -2.85
CA ALA A 14 4.05 8.20 -2.55
C ALA A 14 4.48 7.52 -1.23
N LYS A 15 3.62 7.51 -0.20
CA LYS A 15 3.89 6.81 1.07
C LYS A 15 4.02 5.30 0.85
N PHE A 16 3.11 4.69 0.09
CA PHE A 16 3.16 3.25 -0.19
C PHE A 16 4.29 2.87 -1.17
N GLU A 17 4.57 3.70 -2.18
CA GLU A 17 5.70 3.50 -3.11
C GLU A 17 7.05 3.46 -2.38
N ALA A 18 7.27 4.36 -1.42
CA ALA A 18 8.50 4.40 -0.62
C ALA A 18 8.75 3.10 0.20
N LEU A 19 7.68 2.36 0.51
CA LEU A 19 7.72 1.12 1.30
C LEU A 19 7.63 -0.15 0.43
N ALA A 20 7.32 -0.03 -0.85
CA ALA A 20 6.92 -1.13 -1.71
C ALA A 20 7.97 -2.25 -1.84
N SER A 21 9.27 -1.90 -1.76
CA SER A 21 10.36 -2.89 -1.80
C SER A 21 10.34 -3.87 -0.62
N ARG A 22 9.70 -3.50 0.49
CA ARG A 22 9.59 -4.30 1.72
C ARG A 22 8.23 -4.98 1.86
N TRP A 23 7.37 -4.92 0.85
CA TRP A 23 6.01 -5.45 0.90
C TRP A 23 5.94 -6.95 1.27
N TRP A 24 6.97 -7.73 0.94
CA TRP A 24 7.02 -9.17 1.20
C TRP A 24 7.88 -9.56 2.41
N ASP A 25 8.48 -8.59 3.10
CA ASP A 25 9.26 -8.87 4.31
C ASP A 25 8.30 -9.10 5.50
N PRO A 26 8.29 -10.31 6.10
CA PRO A 26 7.39 -10.65 7.21
C PRO A 26 7.67 -9.85 8.49
N HIS A 27 8.79 -9.12 8.55
CA HIS A 27 9.18 -8.27 9.67
C HIS A 27 9.08 -6.76 9.35
N SER A 28 8.47 -6.38 8.23
CA SER A 28 8.29 -4.99 7.81
C SER A 28 7.10 -4.29 8.49
N GLU A 29 6.84 -3.06 8.05
CA GLU A 29 5.63 -2.28 8.35
C GLU A 29 4.35 -3.02 7.95
N PHE A 30 4.45 -3.99 7.03
CA PHE A 30 3.34 -4.81 6.56
C PHE A 30 3.16 -6.12 7.33
N LYS A 31 3.95 -6.37 8.40
CA LYS A 31 3.80 -7.56 9.27
C LYS A 31 2.33 -7.84 9.66
N PRO A 32 1.51 -6.86 10.09
CA PRO A 32 0.11 -7.14 10.41
C PRO A 32 -0.69 -7.74 9.24
N LEU A 33 -0.40 -7.34 7.99
CA LEU A 33 -1.04 -7.88 6.80
C LEU A 33 -0.60 -9.33 6.49
N HIS A 34 0.62 -9.69 6.86
CA HIS A 34 1.11 -11.07 6.78
C HIS A 34 0.49 -11.95 7.86
N ASP A 35 0.41 -11.45 9.10
CA ASP A 35 -0.20 -12.17 10.21
C ASP A 35 -1.70 -12.48 9.96
N ILE A 36 -2.42 -11.54 9.32
CA ILE A 36 -3.85 -11.72 8.98
C ILE A 36 -4.06 -12.78 7.88
N ASN A 37 -3.07 -12.98 7.00
CA ASN A 37 -3.18 -13.92 5.89
C ASN A 37 -2.08 -14.99 5.97
N PRO A 38 -2.24 -16.03 6.81
CA PRO A 38 -1.21 -17.03 7.08
C PRO A 38 -0.88 -17.95 5.88
N LEU A 39 -1.71 -17.95 4.83
CA LEU A 39 -1.43 -18.60 3.55
C LEU A 39 -0.85 -17.55 2.57
N ARG A 40 0.48 -17.49 2.45
CA ARG A 40 1.20 -16.75 1.40
C ARG A 40 2.39 -17.54 0.89
#